data_AF-A0A926KJD9-F1
#
_entry.id   AF-A0A926KJD9-F1
#
_cell.length_a   1.000
_cell.length_b   1.000
_cell.length_c   1.000
_cell.angle_alpha   90.00
_cell.angle_beta   90.00
_cell.angle_gamma   90.00
#
_symmetry.space_group_name_H-M   'P 1'
#
loop_
_entity.id
_entity.type
_entity.pdbx_description
1 polymer ?
#
loop_
_entity_poly.entity_id
_entity_poly.type
_entity_poly.pdbx_seq_one_letter_code
_entity_poly.pdbx_strand_id
1 'polypeptide(L)'
;MSDRQVRLTDRIGAELDDSSLQRLSSLLDELTPADEEHATVSLTDSDEWNLEFSADSVLFENVDVSGGEVGTLPLSSREEPLSIAEEFIRGDFEALRSRPWSSRP
;
A
#
# COMPACT_ATOMS: atom_id res chain seq x y z
N MET A 1 -23.44 -6.98 2.21
CA MET A 1 -22.19 -6.36 1.73
C MET A 1 -21.44 -5.99 2.97
N SER A 2 -20.31 -6.63 3.26
CA SER A 2 -19.46 -6.18 4.37
C SER A 2 -19.01 -4.76 4.06
N ASP A 3 -19.11 -3.87 5.03
CA ASP A 3 -18.40 -2.59 4.98
C ASP A 3 -16.90 -2.89 4.99
N ARG A 4 -16.25 -2.71 3.85
CA ARG A 4 -14.81 -2.89 3.72
C ARG A 4 -14.11 -1.83 4.56
N GLN A 5 -13.28 -2.28 5.49
CA GLN A 5 -12.48 -1.41 6.35
C GLN A 5 -11.03 -1.42 5.86
N VAL A 6 -10.37 -0.28 5.91
CA VAL A 6 -8.95 -0.14 5.55
C VAL A 6 -8.20 0.34 6.78
N ARG A 7 -7.10 -0.33 7.09
CA ARG A 7 -6.19 -0.01 8.20
C ARG A 7 -4.88 0.54 7.62
N LEU A 8 -4.34 1.58 8.23
CA LEU A 8 -3.05 2.16 7.87
C LEU A 8 -2.01 1.78 8.93
N THR A 9 -0.91 1.18 8.52
CA THR A 9 0.21 0.82 9.39
C THR A 9 1.41 1.68 9.08
N ASP A 10 2.00 2.32 10.09
CA ASP A 10 3.17 3.17 9.92
C ASP A 10 4.50 2.38 9.80
N ARG A 11 5.59 3.13 9.62
CA ARG A 11 6.94 2.57 9.42
C ARG A 11 7.52 1.76 10.57
N ILE A 12 6.91 1.81 11.76
CA ILE A 12 7.31 1.01 12.92
C ILE A 12 6.34 -0.13 13.21
N GLY A 13 5.36 -0.37 12.31
CA GLY A 13 4.37 -1.41 12.45
C GLY A 13 3.18 -1.04 13.35
N ALA A 14 2.97 0.24 13.66
CA ALA A 14 1.83 0.68 14.45
C ALA A 14 0.61 0.95 13.55
N GLU A 15 -0.50 0.29 13.84
CA GLU A 15 -1.80 0.57 13.22
C GLU A 15 -2.33 1.92 13.69
N LEU A 16 -2.86 2.71 12.76
CA LEU A 16 -3.39 4.04 12.97
C LEU A 16 -4.91 4.06 12.75
N ASP A 17 -5.61 4.82 13.59
CA ASP A 17 -7.07 5.01 13.49
C ASP A 17 -7.49 5.83 12.25
N ASP A 18 -6.56 6.58 11.64
CA ASP A 18 -6.79 7.43 10.47
C ASP A 18 -6.12 6.84 9.22
N SER A 19 -6.93 6.19 8.38
CA SER A 19 -6.51 5.62 7.10
C SER A 19 -6.68 6.57 5.90
N SER A 20 -6.77 7.89 6.14
CA SER A 20 -6.96 8.87 5.08
C SER A 20 -5.72 9.03 4.18
N LEU A 21 -5.95 9.47 2.94
CA LEU A 21 -4.87 9.83 2.02
C LEU A 21 -3.96 10.94 2.56
N GLN A 22 -4.52 11.86 3.37
CA GLN A 22 -3.74 12.92 4.00
C GLN A 22 -2.74 12.32 5.00
N ARG A 23 -3.19 11.37 5.83
CA ARG A 23 -2.31 10.70 6.80
C ARG A 23 -1.25 9.85 6.10
N LEU A 24 -1.64 9.08 5.09
CA LEU A 24 -0.70 8.34 4.26
C LEU A 24 0.33 9.26 3.61
N SER A 25 -0.08 10.40 3.06
CA SER A 25 0.85 11.38 2.48
C SER A 25 1.91 11.77 3.51
N SER A 26 1.53 12.14 4.74
CA SER A 26 2.53 12.48 5.76
C SER A 26 3.51 11.34 6.04
N LEU A 27 3.04 10.10 6.14
CA LEU A 27 3.93 8.95 6.41
C LEU A 27 4.88 8.66 5.25
N LEU A 28 4.42 8.80 4.01
CA LEU A 28 5.27 8.63 2.84
C LEU A 28 6.38 9.71 2.76
N ASP A 29 6.18 10.90 3.33
CA ASP A 29 7.25 11.91 3.43
C ASP A 29 8.32 11.55 4.47
N GLU A 30 7.99 10.66 5.42
CA GLU A 30 8.92 10.14 6.43
C GLU A 30 9.74 8.95 5.92
N LEU A 31 9.34 8.33 4.81
CA LEU A 31 10.10 7.26 4.17
C LEU A 31 11.36 7.85 3.54
N THR A 32 12.51 7.60 4.19
CA THR A 32 13.82 7.92 3.62
C THR A 32 14.52 6.63 3.19
N PRO A 33 15.34 6.65 2.12
CA PRO A 33 16.07 5.45 1.66
C PRO A 33 17.13 4.91 2.64
N ALA A 34 17.16 5.36 3.90
CA ALA A 34 18.39 5.47 4.69
C ALA A 34 18.43 4.67 6.01
N ASP A 35 17.59 3.65 6.22
CA ASP A 35 17.77 2.73 7.36
C ASP A 35 17.93 1.26 6.92
N GLU A 36 18.72 0.50 7.70
CA GLU A 36 19.06 -0.91 7.47
C GLU A 36 17.85 -1.87 7.63
N GLU A 37 16.77 -1.40 8.25
CA GLU A 37 15.45 -2.04 8.22
C GLU A 37 14.58 -1.33 7.17
N HIS A 38 14.07 -2.10 6.20
CA HIS A 38 13.20 -1.61 5.13
C HIS A 38 11.96 -0.91 5.72
N ALA A 39 12.02 0.42 5.86
CA ALA A 39 10.89 1.21 6.33
C ALA A 39 9.78 1.16 5.29
N THR A 40 8.64 0.55 5.64
CA THR A 40 7.45 0.49 4.80
C THR A 40 6.22 1.00 5.52
N VAL A 41 5.27 1.55 4.77
CA VAL A 41 3.96 1.96 5.28
C VAL A 41 2.94 1.14 4.51
N SER A 42 1.90 0.62 5.18
CA SER A 42 0.93 -0.24 4.49
C SER A 42 -0.52 0.15 4.67
N LEU A 43 -1.32 -0.14 3.64
CA LEU A 43 -2.78 -0.12 3.69
C LEU A 43 -3.29 -1.55 3.56
N THR A 44 -3.95 -2.06 4.58
CA THR A 44 -4.53 -3.41 4.57
C THR A 44 -6.03 -3.34 4.75
N ASP A 45 -6.78 -4.03 3.89
CA ASP A 45 -8.23 -4.10 4.04
C ASP A 45 -8.70 -5.32 4.85
N SER A 46 -10.01 -5.35 5.14
CA SER A 46 -10.64 -6.44 5.90
C SER A 46 -10.63 -7.80 5.21
N ASP A 47 -10.31 -7.86 3.91
CA ASP A 47 -10.17 -9.09 3.13
C ASP A 47 -8.69 -9.47 2.94
N GLU A 48 -7.80 -8.88 3.75
CA GLU A 48 -6.36 -9.10 3.77
C GLU A 48 -5.64 -8.70 2.46
N TRP A 49 -6.26 -7.88 1.61
CA TRP A 49 -5.50 -7.22 0.55
C TRP A 49 -4.64 -6.12 1.15
N ASN A 50 -3.41 -6.00 0.65
CA ASN A 50 -2.38 -5.16 1.21
C ASN A 50 -1.66 -4.37 0.11
N LEU A 51 -1.51 -3.06 0.32
CA LEU A 51 -0.53 -2.22 -0.36
C LEU A 51 0.60 -1.90 0.61
N GLU A 52 1.82 -2.33 0.30
CA GLU A 52 3.01 -1.99 1.07
C GLU A 52 3.86 -1.00 0.28
N PHE A 53 4.04 0.21 0.81
CA PHE A 53 4.81 1.28 0.20
C PHE A 53 6.21 1.35 0.80
N SER A 54 7.24 1.24 -0.05
CA SER A 54 8.60 1.67 0.25
C SER A 54 8.83 3.10 -0.24
N ALA A 55 10.06 3.60 -0.09
CA ALA A 55 10.45 4.91 -0.61
C ALA A 55 10.33 5.01 -2.15
N ASP A 56 10.40 3.89 -2.87
CA ASP A 56 10.58 3.83 -4.32
C ASP A 56 9.68 2.83 -5.03
N SER A 57 8.85 2.07 -4.31
CA SER A 57 7.98 1.05 -4.88
C SER A 57 6.74 0.82 -4.02
N VAL A 58 5.75 0.16 -4.62
CA VAL A 58 4.60 -0.39 -3.90
C VAL A 58 4.41 -1.85 -4.28
N LEU A 59 4.23 -2.70 -3.28
CA LEU A 59 3.84 -4.10 -3.41
C LEU A 59 2.32 -4.20 -3.24
N PHE A 60 1.67 -4.96 -4.12
CA PHE A 60 0.25 -5.30 -3.99
C PHE A 60 0.09 -6.81 -3.87
N GLU A 61 -0.51 -7.27 -2.77
CA GLU A 61 -0.68 -8.68 -2.46
C GLU A 61 -1.92 -8.92 -1.61
N ASN A 62 -2.29 -10.19 -1.44
CA ASN A 62 -3.18 -10.62 -0.37
C ASN A 62 -2.36 -11.42 0.65
N VAL A 63 -2.36 -10.96 1.91
CA VAL A 63 -1.50 -11.50 2.99
C VAL A 63 -2.09 -12.72 3.71
N ASP A 64 -3.28 -13.18 3.31
CA ASP A 64 -3.84 -14.45 3.77
C ASP A 64 -2.91 -15.63 3.38
N VAL A 65 -2.94 -16.72 4.14
CA VAL A 65 -2.22 -17.98 3.87
C VAL A 65 -2.51 -18.54 2.47
N SER A 66 -3.71 -18.29 1.94
CA SER A 66 -4.14 -18.69 0.60
C SER A 66 -4.10 -17.55 -0.42
N GLY A 67 -3.65 -16.37 0.01
CA GLY A 67 -3.47 -15.19 -0.82
C GLY A 67 -2.29 -15.30 -1.79
N GLY A 68 -2.03 -14.21 -2.50
CA GLY A 68 -0.96 -14.16 -3.49
C GLY A 68 -0.55 -12.74 -3.83
N GLU A 69 0.68 -12.63 -4.33
CA GLU A 69 1.25 -11.39 -4.84
C GLU A 69 0.65 -11.08 -6.22
N VAL A 70 0.19 -9.84 -6.40
CA VAL A 70 -0.15 -9.28 -7.73
C VAL A 70 1.13 -8.74 -8.39
N GLY A 71 1.96 -8.05 -7.61
CA GLY A 71 3.31 -7.67 -8.02
C GLY A 71 3.78 -6.40 -7.34
N THR A 72 4.97 -5.95 -7.75
CA THR A 72 5.55 -4.67 -7.34
C THR A 72 5.47 -3.66 -8.48
N LEU A 73 5.20 -2.40 -8.15
CA LEU A 73 5.24 -1.26 -9.07
C LEU A 73 6.29 -0.25 -8.58
N PRO A 74 7.32 0.08 -9.37
CA PRO A 74 8.22 1.19 -9.08
C PRO A 74 7.47 2.53 -9.09
N LEU A 75 7.71 3.37 -8.09
CA LEU A 75 7.12 4.69 -7.99
C LEU A 75 7.98 5.71 -8.75
N SER A 76 7.38 6.36 -9.74
CA SER A 76 8.02 7.35 -10.60
C SER A 76 7.85 8.79 -10.10
N SER A 77 6.88 9.02 -9.21
CA SER A 77 6.55 10.34 -8.68
C SER A 77 5.87 10.27 -7.32
N ARG A 78 5.76 11.43 -6.65
CA ARG A 78 5.09 11.57 -5.36
C ARG A 78 3.58 11.36 -5.42
N GLU A 79 2.96 11.64 -6.57
CA GLU A 79 1.51 11.57 -6.77
C GLU A 79 1.02 10.14 -7.01
N GLU A 80 1.87 9.31 -7.63
CA GLU A 80 1.58 7.92 -7.95
C GLU A 80 1.16 7.06 -6.74
N PRO A 81 1.86 7.06 -5.59
CA PRO A 81 1.43 6.25 -4.45
C PRO A 81 0.08 6.71 -3.88
N LEU A 82 -0.23 8.01 -3.94
CA LEU A 82 -1.53 8.53 -3.47
C LEU A 82 -2.67 8.13 -4.40
N SER A 83 -2.43 8.11 -5.72
CA SER A 83 -3.40 7.62 -6.70
C SER A 83 -3.70 6.12 -6.51
N ILE A 84 -2.66 5.31 -6.28
CA ILE A 84 -2.79 3.87 -6.01
C ILE A 84 -3.57 3.64 -4.70
N ALA A 85 -3.24 4.39 -3.65
CA ALA A 85 -3.95 4.33 -2.38
C ALA A 85 -5.42 4.75 -2.50
N GLU A 86 -5.73 5.74 -3.34
CA GLU A 86 -7.11 6.19 -3.56
C GLU A 86 -7.96 5.09 -4.23
N GLU A 87 -7.43 4.45 -5.28
CA GLU A 87 -8.06 3.29 -5.92
C GLU A 87 -8.31 2.18 -4.90
N PHE A 88 -7.29 1.87 -4.09
CA PHE A 88 -7.41 0.88 -3.05
C PHE A 88 -8.45 1.25 -2.01
N ILE A 89 -8.46 2.47 -1.45
CA ILE A 89 -9.44 2.88 -0.42
C ILE A 89 -10.87 2.85 -0.98
N ARG A 90 -11.08 3.25 -2.23
CA ARG A 90 -12.39 3.19 -2.90
C ARG A 90 -12.85 1.77 -3.26
N GLY A 91 -11.94 0.79 -3.19
CA GLY A 91 -12.21 -0.58 -3.61
C GLY A 91 -12.24 -0.74 -5.13
N ASP A 92 -11.63 0.17 -5.89
CA ASP A 92 -11.48 0.09 -7.35
C ASP A 92 -10.34 -0.86 -7.72
N PHE A 93 -10.57 -2.12 -7.38
CA PHE A 93 -9.66 -3.23 -7.57
C PHE A 93 -9.45 -3.63 -9.03
N GLU A 94 -10.34 -3.19 -9.92
CA GLU A 94 -10.20 -3.34 -11.37
C GLU A 94 -9.15 -2.34 -11.89
N ALA A 95 -9.30 -1.06 -11.57
CA ALA A 95 -8.31 -0.04 -11.91
C ALA A 95 -6.94 -0.39 -11.32
N LEU A 96 -6.90 -0.77 -10.03
CA LEU A 96 -5.66 -1.13 -9.35
C LEU A 96 -4.93 -2.29 -10.05
N ARG A 97 -5.66 -3.36 -10.44
CA ARG A 97 -5.06 -4.52 -11.14
C ARG A 97 -4.68 -4.24 -12.59
N SER A 98 -5.21 -3.19 -13.21
CA SER A 98 -4.87 -2.81 -14.58
C SER A 98 -3.49 -2.12 -14.72
N ARG A 99 -2.88 -1.72 -13.59
CA ARG A 99 -1.54 -1.13 -13.54
C ARG A 99 -0.45 -2.13 -13.97
N PRO A 100 0.71 -1.67 -14.47
CA PRO A 100 1.78 -2.53 -14.99
C PRO A 100 2.62 -3.16 -13.88
N TRP A 101 1.98 -3.96 -13.02
CA TRP A 101 2.65 -4.71 -11.96
C TRP A 101 3.72 -5.64 -12.54
N SER A 102 4.87 -5.69 -11.88
CA SER A 102 5.93 -6.65 -12.19
C SER A 102 5.91 -7.76 -11.15
N SER A 103 5.79 -9.01 -11.60
CA SER A 103 6.09 -10.16 -10.75
C SER A 103 7.56 -10.11 -10.38
N ARG A 104 7.91 -10.30 -9.11
CA ARG A 104 9.31 -10.59 -8.76
C ARG A 104 9.81 -11.78 -9.59
N PRO A 105 11.03 -11.72 -10.17
CA PRO A 105 11.60 -12.84 -10.93
C PRO A 105 11.84 -14.07 -10.05
#